data_AF-A0A8I0SR61-F1
#
_entry.id   AF-A0A8I0SR61-F1
#
_cell.length_a   1.000
_cell.length_b   1.000
_cell.length_c   1.000
_cell.angle_alpha   90.00
_cell.angle_beta   90.00
_cell.angle_gamma   90.00
#
_symmetry.space_group_name_H-M   'P 1'
#
loop_
_entity.id
_entity.type
_entity.pdbx_description
1 polymer ?
#
loop_
_entity_poly.entity_id
_entity_poly.type
_entity_poly.pdbx_seq_one_letter_code
_entity_poly.pdbx_strand_id
1 'polypeptide(L)'
;MKLSDKSRVAIVGGGPAGSMAGFFLMELSQRIGVQLQVDIYEPRDYSRFGPPGCNMCAGVISESLVQTLAAEGIELPTKVVQRGIDSYVLHTSDCQPVIIDTPAEEMRIATVYRGSGPQEPVGRLEWRSFDGYLLDLARLHGVRVIQQRVIDLKWNHGRPEVITQGDSGEVYDLLIGAVGVNSNLLKKFEGMEFSFQSPVTSKGFLSEIHLGRDQVQKYIGETTG
;
A
#
# COMPACT_ATOMS: atom_id res chain seq x y z
N MET A 1 23.59 -3.02 13.21
CA MET A 1 23.39 -4.17 12.29
C MET A 1 23.85 -3.75 10.91
N LYS A 2 24.59 -4.59 10.16
CA LYS A 2 25.12 -4.27 8.83
C LYS A 2 24.77 -5.41 7.88
N LEU A 3 24.08 -5.11 6.76
CA LEU A 3 23.83 -6.08 5.70
C LEU A 3 25.12 -6.29 4.89
N SER A 4 25.37 -7.53 4.50
CA SER A 4 26.51 -7.92 3.67
C SER A 4 26.02 -8.57 2.39
N ASP A 5 26.97 -8.89 1.51
CA ASP A 5 26.65 -9.66 0.31
C ASP A 5 25.91 -10.95 0.66
N LYS A 6 24.87 -11.25 -0.12
CA LYS A 6 23.92 -12.36 0.04
C LYS A 6 23.08 -12.33 1.32
N SER A 7 23.03 -11.20 2.03
CA SER A 7 22.11 -11.06 3.15
C SER A 7 20.65 -11.25 2.69
N ARG A 8 19.87 -11.94 3.52
CA ARG A 8 18.45 -12.19 3.30
C ARG A 8 17.63 -11.19 4.10
N VAL A 9 16.69 -10.52 3.43
CA VAL A 9 15.78 -9.56 4.06
C VAL A 9 14.34 -10.02 3.84
N ALA A 10 13.58 -10.14 4.93
CA ALA A 10 12.15 -10.36 4.88
C ALA A 10 11.40 -9.05 5.06
N ILE A 11 10.36 -8.86 4.27
CA ILE A 11 9.39 -7.77 4.41
C ILE A 11 8.02 -8.39 4.61
N VAL A 12 7.35 -8.08 5.71
CA VAL A 12 6.02 -8.64 6.00
C VAL A 12 4.95 -7.60 5.69
N GLY A 13 4.19 -7.85 4.62
CA GLY A 13 3.18 -6.96 4.05
C GLY A 13 3.64 -6.38 2.71
N GLY A 14 2.87 -6.60 1.64
CA GLY A 14 3.12 -6.11 0.27
C GLY A 14 2.25 -4.93 -0.13
N GLY A 15 1.72 -4.18 0.84
CA GLY A 15 1.14 -2.86 0.59
C GLY A 15 2.23 -1.82 0.23
N PRO A 16 1.86 -0.54 0.04
CA PRO A 16 2.78 0.49 -0.44
C PRO A 16 4.06 0.61 0.37
N ALA A 17 3.99 0.55 1.70
CA ALA A 17 5.17 0.65 2.55
C ALA A 17 6.17 -0.50 2.30
N GLY A 18 5.69 -1.74 2.24
CA GLY A 18 6.54 -2.92 2.06
C GLY A 18 7.08 -3.04 0.64
N SER A 19 6.22 -2.79 -0.35
CA SER A 19 6.60 -2.80 -1.76
C SER A 19 7.64 -1.72 -2.08
N MET A 20 7.45 -0.49 -1.59
CA MET A 20 8.42 0.59 -1.77
C MET A 20 9.73 0.33 -1.00
N ALA A 21 9.66 -0.24 0.22
CA ALA A 21 10.86 -0.64 0.95
C ALA A 21 11.66 -1.68 0.17
N GLY A 22 10.99 -2.70 -0.41
CA GLY A 22 11.64 -3.69 -1.26
C GLY A 22 12.26 -3.10 -2.52
N PHE A 23 11.51 -2.24 -3.22
CA PHE A 23 11.98 -1.53 -4.41
C PHE A 23 13.26 -0.73 -4.11
N PHE A 24 13.23 0.18 -3.14
CA PHE A 24 14.38 1.04 -2.85
C PHE A 24 15.55 0.26 -2.25
N LEU A 25 15.29 -0.81 -1.49
CA LEU A 25 16.37 -1.67 -0.97
C LEU A 25 17.11 -2.37 -2.11
N MET A 26 16.38 -2.87 -3.12
CA MET A 26 16.99 -3.46 -4.31
C MET A 26 17.75 -2.42 -5.12
N GLU A 27 17.17 -1.24 -5.35
CA GLU A 27 17.81 -0.17 -6.10
C GLU A 27 19.11 0.31 -5.44
N LEU A 28 19.07 0.58 -4.13
CA LEU A 28 20.23 1.03 -3.37
C LEU A 28 21.31 -0.06 -3.32
N SER A 29 20.93 -1.33 -3.12
CA SER A 29 21.89 -2.44 -3.06
C SER A 29 22.63 -2.63 -4.39
N GLN A 30 21.94 -2.48 -5.53
CA GLN A 30 22.55 -2.46 -6.86
C GLN A 30 23.53 -1.29 -7.03
N ARG A 31 23.13 -0.07 -6.62
CA ARG A 31 23.97 1.13 -6.71
C ARG A 31 25.28 1.00 -5.93
N ILE A 32 25.27 0.31 -4.79
CA ILE A 32 26.46 0.10 -3.95
C ILE A 32 27.16 -1.26 -4.19
N GLY A 33 26.68 -2.06 -5.14
CA GLY A 33 27.29 -3.35 -5.50
C GLY A 33 27.15 -4.45 -4.45
N VAL A 34 26.09 -4.43 -3.64
CA VAL A 34 25.77 -5.47 -2.65
C VAL A 34 24.64 -6.34 -3.19
N GLN A 35 24.81 -7.65 -3.25
CA GLN A 35 23.73 -8.56 -3.63
C GLN A 35 22.88 -8.87 -2.41
N LEU A 36 21.58 -8.58 -2.48
CA LEU A 36 20.62 -8.95 -1.43
C LEU A 36 19.59 -9.92 -2.00
N GLN A 37 19.09 -10.81 -1.14
CA GLN A 37 17.84 -11.51 -1.40
C GLN A 37 16.75 -10.85 -0.57
N VAL A 38 15.75 -10.27 -1.24
CA VAL A 38 14.61 -9.63 -0.59
C VAL A 38 13.35 -10.43 -0.87
N ASP A 39 12.68 -10.89 0.19
CA ASP A 39 11.43 -11.62 0.13
C ASP A 39 10.30 -10.74 0.73
N ILE A 40 9.24 -10.45 -0.04
CA ILE A 40 8.01 -9.81 0.46
C ILE A 40 6.94 -10.89 0.69
N TYR A 41 6.41 -10.97 1.90
CA TYR A 41 5.25 -11.81 2.22
C TYR A 41 3.95 -11.00 2.07
N GLU A 42 3.12 -11.38 1.10
CA GLU A 42 1.82 -10.75 0.84
C GLU A 42 0.76 -11.84 0.55
N PRO A 43 -0.21 -12.08 1.44
CA PRO A 43 -1.23 -13.10 1.19
C PRO A 43 -2.24 -12.73 0.08
N ARG A 44 -2.36 -11.45 -0.29
CA ARG A 44 -3.34 -10.99 -1.27
C ARG A 44 -2.91 -11.27 -2.70
N ASP A 45 -3.91 -11.53 -3.53
CA ASP A 45 -3.76 -11.67 -4.98
C ASP A 45 -4.44 -10.50 -5.68
N TYR A 46 -3.68 -9.46 -6.02
CA TYR A 46 -4.23 -8.28 -6.68
C TYR A 46 -4.68 -8.52 -8.13
N SER A 47 -4.48 -9.73 -8.69
CA SER A 47 -5.07 -10.11 -9.98
C SER A 47 -6.51 -10.60 -9.86
N ARG A 48 -7.00 -10.85 -8.64
CA ARG A 48 -8.31 -11.45 -8.39
C ARG A 48 -9.28 -10.49 -7.71
N PHE A 49 -10.48 -10.39 -8.26
CA PHE A 49 -11.58 -9.70 -7.61
C PHE A 49 -12.06 -10.41 -6.34
N GLY A 50 -12.75 -9.68 -5.47
CA GLY A 50 -13.31 -10.20 -4.24
C GLY A 50 -12.29 -10.28 -3.08
N PRO A 51 -12.60 -11.03 -2.01
CA PRO A 51 -11.76 -11.10 -0.81
C PRO A 51 -10.26 -11.38 -1.03
N PRO A 52 -9.83 -12.16 -2.05
CA PRO A 52 -8.41 -12.42 -2.31
C PRO A 52 -7.58 -11.18 -2.68
N GLY A 53 -8.11 -10.27 -3.51
CA GLY A 53 -7.38 -9.08 -4.00
C GLY A 53 -7.95 -7.74 -3.56
N CYS A 54 -9.12 -7.73 -2.92
CA CYS A 54 -9.72 -6.51 -2.40
C CYS A 54 -8.96 -6.03 -1.15
N ASN A 55 -8.52 -4.78 -1.20
CA ASN A 55 -7.93 -4.05 -0.06
C ASN A 55 -8.80 -2.84 0.35
N MET A 56 -10.12 -3.04 0.30
CA MET A 56 -11.21 -2.29 0.94
C MET A 56 -11.25 -0.75 0.83
N CYS A 57 -10.42 -0.09 0.03
CA CYS A 57 -10.41 1.38 -0.04
C CYS A 57 -10.11 1.91 -1.45
N ALA A 58 -10.81 2.97 -1.85
CA ALA A 58 -10.22 4.02 -2.67
C ALA A 58 -9.11 4.74 -1.89
N GLY A 59 -8.08 5.18 -2.60
CA GLY A 59 -6.98 5.97 -2.05
C GLY A 59 -6.88 7.30 -2.76
N VAL A 60 -6.40 8.31 -2.05
CA VAL A 60 -5.98 9.59 -2.60
C VAL A 60 -4.48 9.71 -2.39
N ILE A 61 -3.75 9.98 -3.46
CA ILE A 61 -2.31 10.22 -3.46
C ILE A 61 -2.13 11.73 -3.56
N SER A 62 -1.46 12.34 -2.57
CA SER A 62 -1.17 13.76 -2.62
C SER A 62 -0.28 14.10 -3.82
N GLU A 63 -0.42 15.31 -4.34
CA GLU A 63 0.43 15.82 -5.41
C GLU A 63 1.92 15.65 -5.08
N SER A 64 2.32 16.00 -3.86
CA SER A 64 3.71 15.86 -3.40
C SER A 64 4.23 14.42 -3.51
N LEU A 65 3.38 13.42 -3.24
CA LEU A 65 3.77 12.03 -3.36
C LEU A 65 3.83 11.59 -4.82
N VAL A 66 2.91 12.05 -5.68
CA VAL A 66 2.98 11.81 -7.13
C VAL A 66 4.30 12.37 -7.70
N GLN A 67 4.66 13.60 -7.34
CA GLN A 67 5.92 14.23 -7.77
C GLN A 67 7.15 13.48 -7.23
N THR A 68 7.12 13.05 -5.96
CA THR A 68 8.22 12.28 -5.37
C THR A 68 8.39 10.94 -6.07
N LEU A 69 7.29 10.23 -6.37
CA LEU A 69 7.33 8.98 -7.13
C LEU A 69 7.92 9.19 -8.52
N ALA A 70 7.48 10.24 -9.23
CA ALA A 70 8.01 10.56 -10.56
C ALA A 70 9.51 10.91 -10.53
N ALA A 71 9.98 11.63 -9.51
CA ALA A 71 11.41 11.94 -9.34
C ALA A 71 12.28 10.69 -9.13
N GLU A 72 11.72 9.64 -8.54
CA GLU A 72 12.34 8.33 -8.37
C GLU A 72 12.10 7.39 -9.58
N GLY A 73 11.57 7.91 -10.69
CA GLY A 73 11.31 7.14 -11.91
C GLY A 73 10.07 6.25 -11.87
N ILE A 74 9.17 6.47 -10.90
CA ILE A 74 7.95 5.70 -10.69
C ILE A 74 6.75 6.48 -11.24
N GLU A 75 6.43 6.22 -12.51
CA GLU A 75 5.27 6.82 -13.16
C GLU A 75 4.00 6.00 -12.95
N LEU A 76 2.95 6.64 -12.42
CA LEU A 76 1.65 6.00 -12.21
C LEU A 76 0.89 5.86 -13.54
N PRO A 77 0.61 4.63 -14.02
CA PRO A 77 -0.11 4.44 -15.27
C PRO A 77 -1.55 4.93 -15.19
N THR A 78 -2.11 5.31 -16.34
CA THR A 78 -3.54 5.70 -16.47
C THR A 78 -4.51 4.59 -16.06
N LYS A 79 -4.09 3.31 -16.08
CA LYS A 79 -4.89 2.20 -15.55
C LYS A 79 -4.91 2.13 -14.02
N VAL A 80 -3.97 2.77 -13.34
CA VAL A 80 -3.88 2.82 -11.86
C VAL A 80 -4.59 4.06 -11.34
N VAL A 81 -4.37 5.21 -11.99
CA VAL A 81 -5.04 6.47 -11.66
C VAL A 81 -6.47 6.46 -12.16
N GLN A 82 -7.45 6.65 -11.27
CA GLN A 82 -8.87 6.68 -11.64
C GLN A 82 -9.26 8.08 -12.13
N ARG A 83 -8.92 9.11 -11.35
CA ARG A 83 -9.19 10.54 -11.64
C ARG A 83 -8.17 11.43 -10.94
N GLY A 84 -7.89 12.58 -11.55
CA GLY A 84 -7.28 13.71 -10.85
C GLY A 84 -8.33 14.44 -9.99
N ILE A 85 -7.93 14.97 -8.84
CA ILE A 85 -8.73 15.90 -8.03
C ILE A 85 -8.16 17.30 -8.25
N ASP A 86 -9.03 18.25 -8.59
CA ASP A 86 -8.70 19.67 -8.76
C ASP A 86 -9.05 20.52 -7.53
N SER A 87 -9.98 20.06 -6.69
CA SER A 87 -10.51 20.79 -5.54
C SER A 87 -11.13 19.85 -4.48
N TYR A 88 -11.23 20.33 -3.25
CA TYR A 88 -12.02 19.69 -2.18
C TYR A 88 -13.20 20.58 -1.81
N VAL A 89 -14.36 19.98 -1.56
CA VAL A 89 -15.54 20.71 -1.09
C VAL A 89 -15.86 20.29 0.35
N LEU A 90 -15.81 21.24 1.28
CA LEU A 90 -16.18 21.03 2.67
C LEU A 90 -17.64 21.46 2.86
N HIS A 91 -18.49 20.49 3.21
CA HIS A 91 -19.87 20.73 3.62
C HIS A 91 -19.96 20.75 5.15
N THR A 92 -20.53 21.82 5.72
CA THR A 92 -20.84 21.92 7.15
C THR A 92 -22.35 22.11 7.32
N SER A 93 -22.89 21.80 8.50
CA SER A 93 -24.34 21.86 8.76
C SER A 93 -24.95 23.25 8.58
N ASP A 94 -24.18 24.29 8.91
CA ASP A 94 -24.69 25.66 9.09
C ASP A 94 -23.99 26.69 8.19
N CYS A 95 -23.17 26.26 7.23
CA CYS A 95 -22.49 27.16 6.30
C CYS A 95 -22.67 26.70 4.85
N GLN A 96 -22.50 27.67 3.94
CA GLN A 96 -22.38 27.35 2.52
C GLN A 96 -21.14 26.46 2.28
N PRO A 97 -21.17 25.59 1.25
CA PRO A 97 -20.02 24.78 0.89
C PRO A 97 -18.77 25.65 0.72
N VAL A 98 -17.66 25.22 1.31
CA VAL A 98 -16.36 25.87 1.14
C VAL A 98 -15.56 25.06 0.14
N ILE A 99 -15.19 25.69 -0.97
CA ILE A 99 -14.28 25.11 -1.96
C ILE A 99 -12.85 25.40 -1.51
N ILE A 100 -12.03 24.35 -1.49
CA ILE A 100 -10.60 24.38 -1.19
C ILE A 100 -9.90 23.98 -2.48
N ASP A 101 -9.40 24.97 -3.20
CA ASP A 101 -8.65 24.76 -4.44
C ASP A 101 -7.31 24.08 -4.16
N THR A 102 -6.83 23.32 -5.14
CA THR A 102 -5.49 22.74 -5.05
C THR A 102 -4.42 23.84 -5.21
N PRO A 103 -3.33 23.80 -4.43
CA PRO A 103 -2.33 24.88 -4.41
C PRO A 103 -1.69 25.23 -5.76
N ALA A 104 -1.69 24.29 -6.71
CA ALA A 104 -1.06 24.44 -8.02
C ALA A 104 -2.05 24.57 -9.19
N GLU A 105 -3.38 24.55 -8.95
CA GLU A 105 -4.43 24.51 -10.00
C GLU A 105 -4.25 23.39 -11.05
N GLU A 106 -3.45 22.39 -10.74
CA GLU A 106 -3.15 21.25 -11.60
C GLU A 106 -3.78 19.98 -11.02
N MET A 107 -4.39 19.14 -11.86
CA MET A 107 -5.05 17.88 -11.48
C MET A 107 -4.05 16.78 -11.06
N ARG A 108 -3.16 17.06 -10.12
CA ARG A 108 -2.05 16.19 -9.72
C ARG A 108 -2.31 15.35 -8.47
N ILE A 109 -3.46 15.54 -7.83
CA ILE A 109 -3.91 14.64 -6.78
C ILE A 109 -4.58 13.44 -7.44
N ALA A 110 -4.00 12.25 -7.30
CA ALA A 110 -4.50 11.05 -7.98
C ALA A 110 -5.40 10.22 -7.06
N THR A 111 -6.61 9.93 -7.51
CA THR A 111 -7.44 8.87 -6.93
C THR A 111 -7.04 7.51 -7.49
N VAL A 112 -7.01 6.49 -6.64
CA VAL A 112 -6.63 5.13 -7.01
C VAL A 112 -7.52 4.10 -6.31
N TYR A 113 -7.62 2.90 -6.86
CA TYR A 113 -8.10 1.75 -6.10
C TYR A 113 -6.93 1.05 -5.42
N ARG A 114 -7.01 0.80 -4.11
CA ARG A 114 -5.94 0.12 -3.37
C ARG A 114 -5.84 -1.37 -3.72
N GLY A 115 -6.96 -2.01 -4.04
CA GLY A 115 -7.04 -3.42 -4.45
C GLY A 115 -7.89 -3.62 -5.69
N SER A 116 -8.14 -4.87 -6.07
CA SER A 116 -8.88 -5.20 -7.30
C SER A 116 -10.37 -4.87 -7.20
N GLY A 117 -10.88 -4.69 -5.99
CA GLY A 117 -12.29 -4.39 -5.71
C GLY A 117 -13.09 -5.62 -5.29
N PRO A 118 -14.25 -5.41 -4.64
CA PRO A 118 -15.07 -6.50 -4.10
C PRO A 118 -15.82 -7.29 -5.17
N GLN A 119 -16.08 -6.69 -6.33
CA GLN A 119 -16.78 -7.30 -7.45
C GLN A 119 -16.04 -7.01 -8.75
N GLU A 120 -16.11 -7.97 -9.66
CA GLU A 120 -15.63 -7.76 -11.03
C GLU A 120 -16.52 -6.74 -11.74
N PRO A 121 -15.95 -5.73 -12.41
CA PRO A 121 -16.73 -4.75 -13.14
C PRO A 121 -17.54 -5.38 -14.26
N VAL A 122 -18.78 -4.94 -14.40
CA VAL A 122 -19.62 -5.28 -15.55
C VAL A 122 -19.21 -4.38 -16.73
N GLY A 123 -18.53 -4.94 -17.73
CA GLY A 123 -18.08 -4.23 -18.93
C GLY A 123 -16.56 -4.27 -19.15
N ARG A 124 -16.02 -3.39 -20.01
CA ARG A 124 -14.57 -3.32 -20.32
C ARG A 124 -13.84 -2.27 -19.47
N LEU A 125 -14.10 -2.23 -18.17
CA LEU A 125 -13.33 -1.37 -17.27
C LEU A 125 -12.07 -2.12 -16.81
N GLU A 126 -10.94 -1.82 -17.46
CA GLU A 126 -9.64 -2.33 -17.03
C GLU A 126 -8.94 -1.32 -16.13
N TRP A 127 -8.97 -1.53 -14.82
CA TRP A 127 -8.08 -0.84 -13.88
C TRP A 127 -7.06 -1.81 -13.28
N ARG A 128 -5.99 -1.24 -12.73
CA ARG A 128 -5.02 -1.94 -11.88
C ARG A 128 -5.04 -1.31 -10.50
N SER A 129 -4.89 -2.13 -9.48
CA SER A 129 -4.76 -1.61 -8.12
C SER A 129 -3.42 -0.92 -7.92
N PHE A 130 -3.40 0.12 -7.09
CA PHE A 130 -2.18 0.82 -6.69
C PHE A 130 -1.23 -0.10 -5.91
N ASP A 131 -1.76 -0.88 -4.95
CA ASP A 131 -0.92 -1.79 -4.15
C ASP A 131 -0.34 -2.90 -5.02
N GLY A 132 -1.13 -3.43 -5.95
CA GLY A 132 -0.67 -4.42 -6.92
C GLY A 132 0.37 -3.86 -7.89
N TYR A 133 0.18 -2.63 -8.37
CA TYR A 133 1.18 -1.94 -9.21
C TYR A 133 2.51 -1.78 -8.47
N LEU A 134 2.52 -1.32 -7.21
CA LEU A 134 3.74 -1.17 -6.43
C LEU A 134 4.40 -2.52 -6.11
N LEU A 135 3.61 -3.54 -5.81
CA LEU A 135 4.13 -4.89 -5.56
C LEU A 135 4.76 -5.50 -6.82
N ASP A 136 4.11 -5.32 -7.97
CA ASP A 136 4.67 -5.71 -9.27
C ASP A 136 5.96 -4.95 -9.59
N LEU A 137 6.02 -3.65 -9.27
CA LEU A 137 7.21 -2.83 -9.45
C LEU A 137 8.38 -3.39 -8.63
N ALA A 138 8.17 -3.70 -7.35
CA ALA A 138 9.16 -4.35 -6.51
C ALA A 138 9.60 -5.71 -7.10
N ARG A 139 8.64 -6.51 -7.57
CA ARG A 139 8.93 -7.81 -8.21
C ARG A 139 9.81 -7.67 -9.45
N LEU A 140 9.53 -6.67 -10.30
CA LEU A 140 10.33 -6.37 -11.49
C LEU A 140 11.76 -5.94 -11.15
N HIS A 141 11.99 -5.39 -9.96
CA HIS A 141 13.31 -5.00 -9.45
C HIS A 141 14.05 -6.13 -8.71
N GLY A 142 13.56 -7.37 -8.83
CA GLY A 142 14.22 -8.56 -8.30
C GLY A 142 13.80 -8.96 -6.88
N VAL A 143 12.79 -8.30 -6.31
CA VAL A 143 12.19 -8.74 -5.05
C VAL A 143 11.34 -9.99 -5.29
N ARG A 144 11.52 -11.02 -4.45
CA ARG A 144 10.70 -12.23 -4.51
C ARG A 144 9.41 -12.02 -3.72
N VAL A 145 8.26 -12.11 -4.39
CA VAL A 145 6.95 -12.04 -3.73
C VAL A 145 6.51 -13.44 -3.34
N ILE A 146 6.34 -13.68 -2.04
CA ILE A 146 5.85 -14.92 -1.45
C ILE A 146 4.39 -14.71 -1.08
N GLN A 147 3.50 -15.38 -1.83
CA GLN A 147 2.05 -15.23 -1.66
C GLN A 147 1.52 -16.06 -0.49
N GLN A 148 1.95 -15.72 0.73
CA GLN A 148 1.58 -16.44 1.94
C GLN A 148 1.32 -15.47 3.10
N ARG A 149 0.44 -15.90 4.01
CA ARG A 149 0.19 -15.18 5.26
C ARG A 149 1.24 -15.57 6.29
N VAL A 150 1.93 -14.57 6.82
CA VAL A 150 2.75 -14.73 8.03
C VAL A 150 1.83 -14.86 9.23
N ILE A 151 2.05 -15.91 10.03
CA ILE A 151 1.25 -16.24 11.21
C ILE A 151 2.03 -15.98 12.52
N ASP A 152 3.36 -16.01 12.46
CA ASP A 152 4.20 -15.79 13.63
C ASP A 152 5.58 -15.24 13.24
N LEU A 153 6.23 -14.59 14.20
CA LEU A 153 7.57 -14.03 14.09
C LEU A 153 8.36 -14.41 15.34
N LYS A 154 9.58 -14.92 15.16
CA LYS A 154 10.42 -15.38 16.26
C LYS A 154 11.87 -14.96 16.07
N TRP A 155 12.67 -15.14 17.12
CA TRP A 155 14.12 -15.13 17.04
C TRP A 155 14.63 -16.57 16.97
N ASN A 156 15.52 -16.82 16.02
CA ASN A 156 16.21 -18.09 15.84
C ASN A 156 17.72 -17.81 15.80
N HIS A 157 18.43 -18.19 16.86
CA HIS A 157 19.88 -17.94 17.05
C HIS A 157 20.30 -16.48 16.76
N GLY A 158 19.54 -15.51 17.28
CA GLY A 158 19.85 -14.07 17.13
C GLY A 158 19.44 -13.47 15.78
N ARG A 159 18.70 -14.20 14.94
CA ARG A 159 18.15 -13.73 13.66
C ARG A 159 16.63 -13.83 13.60
N PRO A 160 15.93 -12.91 12.91
CA PRO A 160 14.49 -13.02 12.75
C PRO A 160 14.10 -14.24 11.91
N GLU A 161 13.06 -14.93 12.35
CA GLU A 161 12.44 -16.06 11.68
C GLU A 161 10.98 -15.72 11.35
N VAL A 162 10.62 -15.91 10.09
CA VAL A 162 9.28 -15.66 9.57
C VAL A 162 8.57 -17.00 9.38
N ILE A 163 7.42 -17.16 10.03
CA ILE A 163 6.65 -18.41 9.98
C ILE A 163 5.34 -18.17 9.23
N THR A 164 5.13 -18.94 8.18
CA THR A 164 3.88 -18.97 7.40
C THR A 164 3.09 -20.24 7.71
N GLN A 165 1.83 -20.29 7.25
CA GLN A 165 0.98 -21.44 7.47
C GLN A 165 1.51 -22.68 6.71
N GLY A 166 1.89 -23.72 7.45
CA GLY A 166 2.31 -25.00 6.87
C GLY A 166 3.82 -25.11 6.57
N ASP A 167 4.63 -24.14 6.98
CA ASP A 167 6.09 -24.13 6.80
C ASP A 167 6.82 -24.21 8.16
N SER A 168 8.05 -24.74 8.15
CA SER A 168 8.94 -24.77 9.31
C SER A 168 9.52 -23.40 9.68
N GLY A 169 9.37 -22.39 8.81
CA GLY A 169 9.85 -21.04 9.03
C GLY A 169 11.17 -20.76 8.30
N GLU A 170 11.35 -19.50 7.91
CA GLU A 170 12.51 -19.03 7.15
C GLU A 170 13.29 -17.99 7.97
N VAL A 171 14.61 -18.17 8.06
CA VAL A 171 15.49 -17.28 8.83
C VAL A 171 16.12 -16.24 7.91
N TYR A 172 16.04 -14.98 8.35
CA TYR A 172 16.51 -13.81 7.63
C TYR A 172 17.57 -13.07 8.45
N ASP A 173 18.38 -12.26 7.78
CA ASP A 173 19.30 -11.38 8.49
C ASP A 173 18.55 -10.16 9.01
N LEU A 174 17.64 -9.59 8.20
CA LEU A 174 16.80 -8.43 8.55
C LEU A 174 15.31 -8.70 8.32
N LEU A 175 14.48 -8.13 9.19
CA LEU A 175 13.03 -8.13 9.08
C LEU A 175 12.51 -6.68 9.02
N ILE A 176 11.68 -6.39 8.02
CA ILE A 176 10.95 -5.13 7.88
C ILE A 176 9.46 -5.42 8.13
N GLY A 177 8.90 -4.82 9.18
CA GLY A 177 7.48 -4.92 9.50
C GLY A 177 6.65 -3.88 8.76
N ALA A 178 6.04 -4.25 7.63
CA ALA A 178 5.09 -3.44 6.86
C ALA A 178 3.64 -3.92 7.05
N VAL A 179 3.32 -4.38 8.27
CA VAL A 179 2.11 -5.19 8.55
C VAL A 179 0.82 -4.37 8.68
N GLY A 180 0.91 -3.04 8.76
CA GLY A 180 -0.23 -2.16 9.00
C GLY A 180 -0.75 -2.18 10.45
N VAL A 181 -1.40 -1.09 10.85
CA VAL A 181 -1.84 -0.86 12.25
C VAL A 181 -2.92 -1.83 12.75
N ASN A 182 -3.63 -2.49 11.83
CA ASN A 182 -4.74 -3.40 12.15
C ASN A 182 -4.31 -4.87 12.21
N SER A 183 -3.01 -5.17 12.13
CA SER A 183 -2.52 -6.54 12.09
C SER A 183 -2.26 -7.11 13.48
N ASN A 184 -2.71 -8.34 13.70
CA ASN A 184 -2.37 -9.11 14.90
C ASN A 184 -0.86 -9.40 15.02
N LEU A 185 -0.09 -9.22 13.94
CA LEU A 185 1.38 -9.35 13.95
C LEU A 185 2.07 -8.23 14.74
N LEU A 186 1.43 -7.07 14.96
CA LEU A 186 2.02 -6.02 15.80
C LEU A 186 2.29 -6.50 17.23
N LYS A 187 1.37 -7.28 17.80
CA LYS A 187 1.55 -7.91 19.11
C LYS A 187 2.72 -8.89 19.15
N LYS A 188 3.09 -9.47 17.99
CA LYS A 188 4.24 -10.36 17.88
C LYS A 188 5.54 -9.58 17.91
N PHE A 189 5.58 -8.38 17.31
CA PHE A 189 6.73 -7.48 17.43
C PHE A 189 6.95 -6.98 18.86
N GLU A 190 5.89 -6.76 19.65
CA GLU A 190 6.02 -6.45 21.10
C GLU A 190 6.66 -7.59 21.90
N GLY A 191 6.46 -8.84 21.46
CA GLY A 191 7.05 -10.03 22.08
C GLY A 191 8.48 -10.34 21.59
N MET A 192 8.96 -9.66 20.56
CA MET A 192 10.38 -9.69 20.18
C MET A 192 11.13 -8.75 21.13
N GLU A 193 12.27 -9.17 21.66
CA GLU A 193 13.02 -8.52 22.76
C GLU A 193 13.64 -7.14 22.43
N PHE A 194 12.95 -6.30 21.64
CA PHE A 194 13.33 -4.92 21.34
C PHE A 194 12.21 -3.95 21.75
N SER A 195 12.56 -2.69 22.00
CA SER A 195 11.65 -1.66 22.55
C SER A 195 10.61 -1.16 21.53
N PHE A 196 9.82 -2.06 20.94
CA PHE A 196 8.69 -1.71 20.10
C PHE A 196 7.45 -1.44 20.93
N GLN A 197 6.77 -0.34 20.63
CA GLN A 197 5.46 -0.03 21.18
C GLN A 197 4.51 0.21 20.02
N SER A 198 3.39 -0.51 20.00
CA SER A 198 2.37 -0.30 18.98
C SER A 198 1.84 1.14 19.02
N PRO A 199 1.60 1.77 17.87
CA PRO A 199 1.05 3.13 17.83
C PRO A 199 -0.37 3.16 18.39
N VAL A 200 -0.72 4.25 19.07
CA VAL A 200 -2.11 4.55 19.45
C VAL A 200 -2.91 4.81 18.17
N THR A 201 -4.07 4.17 18.05
CA THR A 201 -4.93 4.30 16.87
C THR A 201 -6.25 4.99 17.22
N SER A 202 -6.80 5.73 16.25
CA SER A 202 -8.17 6.24 16.29
C SER A 202 -8.98 5.57 15.18
N LYS A 203 -10.27 5.36 15.41
CA LYS A 203 -11.16 4.74 14.42
C LYS A 203 -11.68 5.79 13.45
N GLY A 204 -11.28 5.69 12.19
CA GLY A 204 -11.92 6.37 11.07
C GLY A 204 -12.89 5.44 10.35
N PHE A 205 -13.95 5.99 9.77
CA PHE A 205 -14.89 5.27 8.93
C PHE A 205 -14.98 5.97 7.57
N LEU A 206 -14.78 5.22 6.50
CA LEU A 206 -14.96 5.66 5.13
C LEU A 206 -16.03 4.75 4.51
N SER A 207 -17.01 5.34 3.82
CA SER A 207 -18.03 4.60 3.09
C SER A 207 -18.18 5.18 1.69
N GLU A 208 -18.24 4.29 0.70
CA GLU A 208 -18.55 4.65 -0.68
C GLU A 208 -20.04 4.37 -0.91
N ILE A 209 -20.82 5.43 -1.14
CA ILE A 209 -22.26 5.34 -1.35
C ILE A 209 -22.55 5.80 -2.78
N HIS A 210 -23.03 4.90 -3.63
CA HIS A 210 -23.52 5.29 -4.95
C HIS A 210 -24.87 5.98 -4.81
N LEU A 211 -24.88 7.30 -4.96
CA LEU A 211 -26.11 8.11 -4.91
C LEU A 211 -26.69 8.38 -6.31
N GLY A 212 -25.87 8.33 -7.36
CA GLY A 212 -26.25 8.76 -8.71
C GLY A 212 -26.23 10.28 -8.87
N ARG A 213 -26.02 10.77 -10.10
CA ARG A 213 -25.78 12.20 -10.39
C ARG A 213 -26.91 13.09 -9.86
N ASP A 214 -28.16 12.70 -10.10
CA ASP A 214 -29.34 13.48 -9.71
C ASP A 214 -29.45 13.65 -8.18
N GLN A 215 -29.13 12.60 -7.41
CA GLN A 215 -29.20 12.67 -5.95
C GLN A 215 -28.03 13.43 -5.36
N VAL A 216 -26.82 13.32 -5.95
CA VAL A 216 -25.68 14.16 -5.56
C VAL A 216 -26.03 15.62 -5.78
N GLN A 217 -26.56 15.99 -6.95
CA GLN A 217 -26.94 17.37 -7.23
C GLN A 217 -28.04 17.88 -6.30
N LYS A 218 -29.03 17.02 -5.98
CA LYS A 218 -30.14 17.37 -5.09
C LYS A 218 -29.75 17.55 -3.63
N TYR A 219 -28.87 16.69 -3.10
CA TYR A 219 -28.60 16.61 -1.66
C TYR A 219 -27.21 17.13 -1.25
N ILE A 220 -26.25 17.16 -2.17
CA ILE A 220 -24.87 17.62 -1.93
C ILE A 220 -24.61 18.94 -2.69
N GLY A 221 -25.33 19.18 -3.79
CA GLY A 221 -25.21 20.41 -4.61
C GLY A 221 -24.42 20.17 -5.90
N GLU A 222 -24.14 21.23 -6.65
CA GLU A 222 -23.28 21.15 -7.83
C GLU A 222 -21.83 20.87 -7.39
N THR A 223 -21.42 19.61 -7.42
CA THR A 223 -20.00 19.27 -7.55
C THR A 223 -19.60 19.64 -8.96
N THR A 224 -18.87 20.75 -9.12
CA THR A 224 -18.34 21.17 -10.41
C THR A 224 -17.56 20.02 -11.05
N GLY A 225 -17.94 19.71 -12.29
CA GLY A 225 -17.32 18.74 -13.18
C GLY A 225 -17.79 19.00 -14.60
#